data_AF-A0A4Q3S1U8-F1
#
_entry.id   AF-A0A4Q3S1U8-F1
#
_cell.length_a   1.000
_cell.length_b   1.000
_cell.length_c   1.000
_cell.angle_alpha   90.00
_cell.angle_beta   90.00
_cell.angle_gamma   90.00
#
_symmetry.space_group_name_H-M   'P 1'
#
loop_
_entity.id
_entity.type
_entity.pdbx_description
1 polymer ?
#
loop_
_entity_poly.entity_id
_entity_poly.type
_entity_poly.pdbx_seq_one_letter_code
_entity_poly.pdbx_strand_id
1 'polypeptide(L)'
;MRKIIITLIVVLCLGGFTVSGQNWAAKMAETAMTIWKDSLDIVPGQPVKWRYDQGVILKGIEGLWIATGDKKYFDYIQKSMDLFVDGDGVIRTYKQSEYNLDNVLPGRNLLMLYNVTGKQQYYKAALSLREQLDTHPRIKTGGFWHKKVYPHQMWLDGLYMAEPFYAEWSNRFSDDTAFNDIARQFILMEQYSRDAKTGLLLHGFDESREQQWADKTTGRSPHVWARAMGWYGMALVDVLEQFPPGHPK
;
A
#
# COMPACT_ATOMS: atom_id res chain seq x y z
N MET A 1 -45.70 -28.49 -58.59
CA MET A 1 -45.32 -28.24 -57.17
C MET A 1 -44.11 -27.32 -57.15
N ARG A 2 -44.32 -26.01 -56.91
CA ARG A 2 -43.26 -24.98 -56.89
C ARG A 2 -42.53 -25.02 -55.54
N LYS A 3 -41.22 -25.26 -55.53
CA LYS A 3 -40.37 -25.10 -54.34
C LYS A 3 -39.96 -23.64 -54.25
N ILE A 4 -40.47 -22.94 -53.25
CA ILE A 4 -40.04 -21.57 -52.90
C ILE A 4 -38.83 -21.71 -52.00
N ILE A 5 -37.66 -21.25 -52.47
CA ILE A 5 -36.45 -21.10 -51.65
C ILE A 5 -36.54 -19.72 -51.00
N ILE A 6 -36.78 -19.69 -49.69
CA ILE A 6 -36.69 -18.46 -48.89
C ILE A 6 -35.27 -18.41 -48.34
N THR A 7 -34.42 -17.60 -48.94
CA THR A 7 -33.11 -17.25 -48.39
C THR A 7 -33.31 -16.16 -47.34
N LEU A 8 -33.29 -16.54 -46.07
CA LEU A 8 -33.32 -15.61 -44.95
C LEU A 8 -31.90 -15.06 -44.73
N ILE A 9 -31.61 -13.86 -45.23
CA ILE A 9 -30.38 -13.14 -44.88
C ILE A 9 -30.59 -12.51 -43.50
N VAL A 10 -30.08 -13.16 -42.46
CA VAL A 10 -29.95 -12.57 -41.13
C VAL A 10 -28.65 -11.77 -41.11
N VAL A 11 -28.75 -10.45 -41.33
CA VAL A 11 -27.66 -9.52 -41.00
C VAL A 11 -27.67 -9.37 -39.47
N LEU A 12 -26.86 -10.18 -38.80
CA LEU A 12 -26.50 -9.97 -37.40
C LEU A 12 -25.55 -8.76 -37.36
N CYS A 13 -26.12 -7.57 -37.21
CA CYS A 13 -25.38 -6.41 -36.71
C CYS A 13 -24.98 -6.68 -35.27
N LEU A 14 -23.86 -7.39 -35.07
CA LEU A 14 -23.09 -7.36 -33.83
C LEU A 14 -22.36 -6.00 -33.74
N GLY A 15 -23.15 -4.93 -33.66
CA GLY A 15 -22.68 -3.66 -33.13
C GLY A 15 -22.51 -3.86 -31.64
N GLY A 16 -21.36 -4.38 -31.22
CA GLY A 16 -20.94 -4.30 -29.83
C GLY A 16 -20.88 -2.81 -29.49
N PHE A 17 -21.87 -2.31 -28.75
CA PHE A 17 -21.74 -1.04 -28.07
C PHE A 17 -20.64 -1.23 -27.03
N THR A 18 -19.39 -0.95 -27.40
CA THR A 18 -18.39 -0.60 -26.40
C THR A 18 -18.88 0.70 -25.79
N VAL A 19 -19.56 0.60 -24.65
CA VAL A 19 -19.64 1.73 -23.73
C VAL A 19 -18.20 2.00 -23.31
N SER A 20 -17.50 2.82 -24.09
CA SER A 20 -16.27 3.47 -23.67
C SER A 20 -16.67 4.49 -22.60
N GLY A 21 -17.04 3.97 -21.42
CA GLY A 21 -17.17 4.78 -20.23
C GLY A 21 -15.88 5.56 -20.05
N GLN A 22 -16.01 6.83 -19.68
CA GLN A 22 -14.87 7.67 -19.42
C GLN A 22 -13.92 6.99 -18.42
N ASN A 23 -12.67 6.73 -18.83
CA ASN A 23 -11.69 6.12 -17.94
C ASN A 23 -11.21 7.17 -16.92
N TRP A 24 -11.95 7.29 -15.82
CA TRP A 24 -11.68 8.25 -14.75
C TRP A 24 -10.34 8.01 -14.07
N ALA A 25 -9.90 6.75 -13.96
CA ALA A 25 -8.58 6.44 -13.43
C ALA A 25 -7.48 7.03 -14.31
N ALA A 26 -7.55 6.82 -15.63
CA ALA A 26 -6.59 7.39 -16.58
C ALA A 26 -6.57 8.92 -16.53
N LYS A 27 -7.74 9.58 -16.49
CA LYS A 27 -7.83 11.06 -16.40
C LYS A 27 -7.30 11.62 -15.09
N MET A 28 -7.54 10.92 -13.97
CA MET A 28 -6.98 11.29 -12.67
C MET A 28 -5.46 11.16 -12.69
N ALA A 29 -4.93 10.05 -13.20
CA ALA A 29 -3.50 9.84 -13.33
C ALA A 29 -2.84 10.88 -14.24
N GLU A 30 -3.44 11.20 -15.39
CA GLU A 30 -2.95 12.26 -16.29
C GLU A 30 -2.89 13.62 -15.60
N THR A 31 -3.91 13.94 -14.80
CA THR A 31 -3.95 15.18 -14.01
C THR A 31 -2.83 15.19 -12.97
N ALA A 32 -2.70 14.11 -12.19
CA ALA A 32 -1.66 13.96 -11.17
C ALA A 32 -0.25 14.05 -11.77
N MET A 33 0.01 13.33 -12.86
CA MET A 33 1.29 13.35 -13.58
C MET A 33 1.60 14.71 -14.22
N THR A 34 0.58 15.52 -14.50
CA THR A 34 0.74 16.88 -15.04
C THR A 34 1.08 17.89 -13.94
N ILE A 35 0.39 17.82 -12.80
CA ILE A 35 0.58 18.73 -11.66
C ILE A 35 1.91 18.39 -10.95
N TRP A 36 2.21 17.10 -10.79
CA TRP A 36 3.37 16.58 -10.06
C TRP A 36 4.33 15.87 -11.00
N LYS A 37 4.91 16.59 -11.96
CA LYS A 37 5.74 16.01 -13.04
C LYS A 37 6.93 15.18 -12.58
N ASP A 38 7.47 15.48 -11.40
CA ASP A 38 8.59 14.73 -10.84
C ASP A 38 8.25 14.13 -9.46
N SER A 39 7.69 14.90 -8.52
CA SER A 39 7.17 14.40 -7.23
C SER A 39 6.07 15.32 -6.66
N LEU A 40 5.25 14.80 -5.73
CA LEU A 40 4.24 15.55 -4.97
C LEU A 40 4.82 16.72 -4.16
N ASP A 41 6.08 16.56 -3.72
CA ASP A 41 6.68 17.39 -2.67
C ASP A 41 7.77 18.33 -3.20
N ILE A 42 7.74 18.66 -4.50
CA ILE A 42 8.64 19.68 -5.06
C ILE A 42 8.14 21.06 -4.68
N VAL A 43 8.64 21.53 -3.54
CA VAL A 43 8.50 22.91 -3.08
C VAL A 43 9.84 23.62 -3.32
N PRO A 44 9.87 24.76 -4.04
CA PRO A 44 11.12 25.50 -4.27
C PRO A 44 11.88 25.79 -2.98
N GLY A 45 13.15 25.38 -2.93
CA GLY A 45 14.03 25.57 -1.77
C GLY A 45 13.91 24.53 -0.66
N GLN A 46 13.08 23.50 -0.80
CA GLN A 46 12.96 22.40 0.18
C GLN A 46 13.42 21.07 -0.43
N PRO A 47 14.08 20.19 0.36
CA PRO A 47 14.38 18.85 -0.10
C PRO A 47 13.07 18.05 -0.26
N VAL A 48 12.99 17.28 -1.35
CA VAL A 48 11.87 16.36 -1.60
C VAL A 48 11.86 15.30 -0.50
N LYS A 49 10.69 15.01 0.09
CA LYS A 49 10.56 14.08 1.22
C LYS A 49 10.04 12.71 0.78
N TRP A 50 10.64 11.66 1.32
CA TRP A 50 10.18 10.29 1.20
C TRP A 50 8.94 10.06 2.08
N ARG A 51 7.79 9.74 1.47
CA ARG A 51 6.50 9.68 2.16
C ARG A 51 5.51 8.69 1.54
N TYR A 52 4.60 8.20 2.36
CA TYR A 52 3.58 7.21 1.98
C TYR A 52 2.58 7.72 0.95
N ASP A 53 2.20 9.00 0.98
CA ASP A 53 1.20 9.59 0.09
C ASP A 53 1.65 9.51 -1.39
N GLN A 54 2.93 9.75 -1.65
CA GLN A 54 3.51 9.49 -2.97
C GLN A 54 3.43 8.01 -3.34
N GLY A 55 3.79 7.10 -2.44
CA GLY A 55 3.69 5.66 -2.68
C GLY A 55 2.28 5.20 -3.03
N VAL A 56 1.25 5.71 -2.33
CA VAL A 56 -0.16 5.41 -2.60
C VAL A 56 -0.57 5.84 -4.01
N ILE A 57 -0.23 7.06 -4.42
CA ILE A 57 -0.56 7.57 -5.76
C ILE A 57 0.15 6.74 -6.83
N LEU A 58 1.43 6.42 -6.61
CA LEU A 58 2.20 5.60 -7.54
C LEU A 58 1.66 4.17 -7.64
N LYS A 59 1.14 3.57 -6.55
CA LYS A 59 0.43 2.28 -6.61
C LYS A 59 -0.85 2.36 -7.47
N GLY A 60 -1.59 3.47 -7.41
CA GLY A 60 -2.74 3.69 -8.28
C GLY A 60 -2.34 3.80 -9.76
N ILE A 61 -1.24 4.49 -10.06
CA ILE A 61 -0.68 4.60 -11.41
C ILE A 61 -0.12 3.26 -11.90
N GLU A 62 0.46 2.46 -11.00
CA GLU A 62 0.90 1.10 -11.30
C GLU A 62 -0.26 0.20 -11.72
N GLY A 63 -1.44 0.34 -11.09
CA GLY A 63 -2.65 -0.37 -11.51
C GLY A 63 -3.06 -0.05 -12.95
N LEU A 64 -2.91 1.21 -13.39
CA LEU A 64 -3.13 1.59 -14.80
C LEU A 64 -2.06 1.00 -15.71
N TRP A 65 -0.79 1.00 -15.29
CA TRP A 65 0.28 0.38 -16.06
C TRP A 65 0.01 -1.12 -16.28
N ILE A 66 -0.34 -1.86 -15.23
CA ILE A 66 -0.68 -3.29 -15.30
C ILE A 66 -1.89 -3.51 -16.22
N ALA A 67 -2.93 -2.68 -16.11
CA ALA A 67 -4.16 -2.85 -16.87
C ALA A 67 -4.03 -2.49 -18.37
N THR A 68 -3.09 -1.62 -18.73
CA THR A 68 -3.00 -1.05 -20.09
C THR A 68 -1.72 -1.39 -20.83
N GLY A 69 -0.65 -1.73 -20.12
CA GLY A 69 0.70 -1.85 -20.67
C GLY A 69 1.31 -0.52 -21.13
N ASP A 70 0.66 0.63 -20.90
CA ASP A 70 1.16 1.93 -21.36
C ASP A 70 2.41 2.34 -20.56
N LYS A 71 3.55 2.37 -21.26
CA LYS A 71 4.87 2.64 -20.69
C LYS A 71 4.95 4.01 -19.98
N LYS A 72 4.11 4.98 -20.34
CA LYS A 72 4.13 6.32 -19.71
C LYS A 72 3.92 6.25 -18.19
N TYR A 73 3.11 5.30 -17.73
CA TYR A 73 2.82 5.12 -16.30
C TYR A 73 4.02 4.52 -15.57
N PHE A 74 4.66 3.50 -16.14
CA PHE A 74 5.89 2.92 -15.61
C PHE A 74 7.02 3.95 -15.55
N ASP A 75 7.22 4.72 -16.63
CA ASP A 75 8.28 5.73 -16.72
C ASP A 75 8.09 6.82 -15.67
N TYR A 76 6.84 7.20 -15.41
CA TYR A 76 6.52 8.15 -14.35
C TYR A 76 6.86 7.59 -12.96
N ILE A 77 6.47 6.35 -12.67
CA ILE A 77 6.80 5.69 -11.40
C ILE A 77 8.32 5.61 -11.21
N GLN A 78 9.05 5.13 -12.23
CA GLN A 78 10.51 5.01 -12.17
C GLN A 78 11.16 6.37 -11.93
N LYS A 79 10.81 7.38 -12.73
CA LYS A 79 11.33 8.75 -12.58
C LYS A 79 11.08 9.28 -11.18
N SER A 80 9.88 9.10 -10.64
CA SER A 80 9.52 9.55 -9.30
C SER A 80 10.34 8.87 -8.20
N MET A 81 10.62 7.56 -8.32
CA MET A 81 11.41 6.82 -7.33
C MET A 81 12.91 7.14 -7.44
N ASP A 82 13.42 7.38 -8.64
CA ASP A 82 14.84 7.76 -8.89
C ASP A 82 15.18 9.15 -8.29
N LEU A 83 14.17 9.97 -7.97
CA LEU A 83 14.35 11.21 -7.18
C LEU A 83 14.67 10.96 -5.71
N PHE A 84 14.53 9.73 -5.22
CA PHE A 84 14.88 9.38 -3.84
C PHE A 84 15.99 8.34 -3.78
N VAL A 85 15.98 7.35 -4.67
CA VAL A 85 16.93 6.24 -4.64
C VAL A 85 18.14 6.57 -5.51
N ASP A 86 19.33 6.62 -4.91
CA ASP A 86 20.58 6.75 -5.66
C ASP A 86 21.10 5.41 -6.18
N GLY A 87 22.24 5.42 -6.89
CA GLY A 87 22.82 4.21 -7.49
C GLY A 87 23.29 3.16 -6.49
N ASP A 88 23.52 3.56 -5.23
CA ASP A 88 23.89 2.64 -4.14
C ASP A 88 22.67 2.07 -3.42
N GLY A 89 21.47 2.56 -3.73
CA GLY A 89 20.22 2.15 -3.10
C GLY A 89 19.91 2.91 -1.81
N VAL A 90 20.58 4.03 -1.54
CA VAL A 90 20.25 4.87 -0.40
C VAL A 90 19.00 5.69 -0.71
N ILE A 91 18.02 5.67 0.20
CA ILE A 91 16.80 6.45 0.08
C ILE A 91 17.03 7.83 0.71
N ARG A 92 17.05 8.87 -0.13
CA ARG A 92 17.15 10.26 0.33
C ARG A 92 16.00 10.61 1.29
N THR A 93 16.33 11.34 2.35
CA THR A 93 15.41 11.81 3.42
C THR A 93 14.75 10.71 4.27
N TYR A 94 14.97 9.44 3.98
CA TYR A 94 14.59 8.34 4.86
C TYR A 94 15.61 8.18 6.00
N LYS A 95 15.11 7.95 7.22
CA LYS A 95 15.93 7.64 8.40
C LYS A 95 15.32 6.47 9.15
N GLN A 96 15.98 5.31 9.07
CA GLN A 96 15.54 4.09 9.76
C GLN A 96 15.40 4.29 11.28
N SER A 97 16.23 5.15 11.89
CA SER A 97 16.20 5.45 13.33
C SER A 97 14.94 6.17 13.81
N GLU A 98 14.11 6.70 12.90
CA GLU A 98 12.80 7.27 13.20
C GLU A 98 11.73 6.19 13.40
N TYR A 99 12.00 4.94 12.98
CA TYR A 99 11.06 3.80 12.99
C TYR A 99 9.65 4.25 12.66
N ASN A 100 9.44 4.73 11.44
CA ASN A 100 8.17 5.27 10.99
C ASN A 100 7.59 4.31 9.93
N LEU A 101 6.45 3.69 10.23
CA LEU A 101 5.81 2.76 9.30
C LEU A 101 5.38 3.45 8.00
N ASP A 102 5.03 4.73 8.02
CA ASP A 102 4.67 5.49 6.80
C ASP A 102 5.78 5.44 5.74
N ASN A 103 7.04 5.37 6.17
CA ASN A 103 8.17 5.32 5.24
C ASN A 103 8.31 3.96 4.55
N VAL A 104 7.58 2.93 4.98
CA VAL A 104 7.68 1.57 4.44
C VAL A 104 6.85 1.42 3.16
N LEU A 105 5.68 2.07 3.08
CA LEU A 105 4.71 1.90 1.99
C LEU A 105 5.33 2.06 0.58
N PRO A 106 6.12 3.10 0.29
CA PRO A 106 6.66 3.27 -1.07
C PRO A 106 7.69 2.19 -1.45
N GLY A 107 8.12 1.35 -0.49
CA GLY A 107 8.87 0.13 -0.75
C GLY A 107 8.18 -0.81 -1.73
N ARG A 108 6.84 -0.81 -1.80
CA ARG A 108 6.09 -1.60 -2.81
C ARG A 108 6.40 -1.15 -4.24
N ASN A 109 6.59 0.15 -4.46
CA ASN A 109 6.99 0.66 -5.78
C ASN A 109 8.43 0.24 -6.11
N LEU A 110 9.33 0.21 -5.12
CA LEU A 110 10.70 -0.29 -5.29
C LEU A 110 10.72 -1.78 -5.65
N LEU A 111 9.88 -2.56 -4.98
CA LEU A 111 9.69 -3.97 -5.29
C LEU A 111 9.20 -4.15 -6.74
N MET A 112 8.19 -3.41 -7.18
CA MET A 112 7.76 -3.47 -8.59
C MET A 112 8.90 -3.12 -9.55
N LEU A 113 9.61 -2.00 -9.32
CA LEU A 113 10.71 -1.56 -10.18
C LEU A 113 11.86 -2.58 -10.22
N TYR A 114 12.20 -3.19 -9.10
CA TYR A 114 13.20 -4.26 -9.07
C TYR A 114 12.77 -5.46 -9.92
N ASN A 115 11.52 -5.90 -9.81
CA ASN A 115 11.01 -7.05 -10.55
C ASN A 115 11.06 -6.84 -12.07
N VAL A 116 10.77 -5.61 -12.53
CA VAL A 116 10.76 -5.28 -13.96
C VAL A 116 12.15 -5.02 -14.51
N THR A 117 13.02 -4.36 -13.74
CA THR A 117 14.28 -3.83 -14.27
C THR A 117 15.51 -4.64 -13.85
N GLY A 118 15.42 -5.43 -12.79
CA GLY A 118 16.56 -6.11 -12.17
C GLY A 118 17.60 -5.18 -11.52
N LYS A 119 17.36 -3.85 -11.49
CA LYS A 119 18.34 -2.88 -10.97
C LYS A 119 18.51 -3.04 -9.46
N GLN A 120 19.75 -3.27 -9.04
CA GLN A 120 20.10 -3.56 -7.65
C GLN A 120 19.83 -2.41 -6.68
N GLN A 121 19.84 -1.16 -7.15
CA GLN A 121 19.53 0.00 -6.31
C GLN A 121 18.13 -0.10 -5.68
N TYR A 122 17.14 -0.62 -6.42
CA TYR A 122 15.77 -0.75 -5.90
C TYR A 122 15.66 -1.90 -4.88
N TYR A 123 16.39 -3.00 -5.11
CA TYR A 123 16.48 -4.09 -4.15
C TYR A 123 17.10 -3.61 -2.83
N LYS A 124 18.26 -2.95 -2.90
CA LYS A 124 18.97 -2.43 -1.71
C LYS A 124 18.12 -1.40 -0.95
N ALA A 125 17.43 -0.52 -1.66
CA ALA A 125 16.52 0.44 -1.05
C ALA A 125 15.36 -0.28 -0.34
N ALA A 126 14.70 -1.24 -0.99
CA ALA A 126 13.64 -2.04 -0.38
C ALA A 126 14.16 -2.87 0.82
N LEU A 127 15.38 -3.42 0.73
CA LEU A 127 16.01 -4.16 1.83
C LEU A 127 16.15 -3.28 3.08
N SER A 128 16.59 -2.03 2.94
CA SER A 128 16.72 -1.12 4.09
C SER A 128 15.37 -0.86 4.80
N LEU A 129 14.26 -0.83 4.04
CA LEU A 129 12.91 -0.70 4.61
C LEU A 129 12.47 -2.00 5.31
N ARG A 130 12.83 -3.17 4.76
CA ARG A 130 12.59 -4.47 5.39
C ARG A 130 13.37 -4.63 6.68
N GLU A 131 14.64 -4.24 6.71
CA GLU A 131 15.51 -4.28 7.90
C GLU A 131 14.99 -3.39 9.03
N GLN A 132 14.23 -2.32 8.71
CA GLN A 132 13.52 -1.55 9.74
C GLN A 132 12.53 -2.41 10.53
N LEU A 133 11.87 -3.38 9.90
CA LEU A 133 10.82 -4.19 10.52
C LEU A 133 11.37 -5.22 11.53
N ASP A 134 12.63 -5.64 11.37
CA ASP A 134 13.29 -6.57 12.29
C ASP A 134 13.45 -5.98 13.69
N THR A 135 13.74 -4.68 13.76
CA THR A 135 14.04 -3.95 15.00
C THR A 135 13.00 -2.89 15.33
N HIS A 136 11.90 -2.84 14.59
CA HIS A 136 10.83 -1.88 14.82
C HIS A 136 10.26 -2.07 16.23
N PRO A 137 10.11 -1.00 17.03
CA PRO A 137 9.59 -1.11 18.38
C PRO A 137 8.14 -1.58 18.37
N ARG A 138 7.77 -2.36 19.39
CA ARG A 138 6.49 -3.06 19.47
C ARG A 138 5.84 -2.88 20.84
N ILE A 139 4.52 -2.97 20.88
CA ILE A 139 3.77 -3.19 22.13
C ILE A 139 4.13 -4.57 22.70
N LYS A 140 3.78 -4.82 23.97
CA LYS A 140 4.17 -6.06 24.68
C LYS A 140 3.74 -7.33 23.96
N THR A 141 2.59 -7.29 23.28
CA THR A 141 2.02 -8.43 22.53
C THR A 141 2.57 -8.58 21.11
N GLY A 142 3.51 -7.72 20.70
CA GLY A 142 4.24 -7.83 19.44
C GLY A 142 3.72 -6.98 18.29
N GLY A 143 2.71 -6.13 18.53
CA GLY A 143 2.21 -5.19 17.53
C GLY A 143 3.16 -4.02 17.29
N PHE A 144 3.39 -3.61 16.05
CA PHE A 144 4.27 -2.49 15.73
C PHE A 144 3.78 -1.17 16.33
N TRP A 145 4.68 -0.39 16.91
CA TRP A 145 4.40 1.03 17.12
C TRP A 145 4.20 1.70 15.76
N HIS A 146 3.30 2.68 15.70
CA HIS A 146 3.08 3.39 14.45
C HIS A 146 4.34 4.18 14.04
N LYS A 147 4.97 4.85 15.02
CA LYS A 147 6.25 5.56 14.88
C LYS A 147 7.04 5.53 16.18
N LYS A 148 8.35 5.73 16.15
CA LYS A 148 9.15 5.93 17.40
C LYS A 148 8.63 7.07 18.26
N VAL A 149 8.13 8.14 17.62
CA VAL A 149 7.53 9.30 18.30
C VAL A 149 6.13 9.04 18.86
N TYR A 150 5.52 7.90 18.52
CA TYR A 150 4.24 7.43 19.04
C TYR A 150 4.45 6.13 19.81
N PRO A 151 5.13 6.19 20.96
CA PRO A 151 5.43 4.99 21.74
C PRO A 151 4.14 4.30 22.17
N HIS A 152 4.17 2.96 22.18
CA HIS A 152 3.10 2.07 22.60
C HIS A 152 1.79 2.14 21.78
N GLN A 153 1.80 2.86 20.65
CA GLN A 153 0.60 3.12 19.87
C GLN A 153 0.56 2.31 18.58
N MET A 154 -0.54 1.59 18.36
CA MET A 154 -0.89 1.00 17.08
C MET A 154 -1.99 1.82 16.41
N TRP A 155 -1.86 2.05 15.10
CA TRP A 155 -2.81 2.82 14.30
C TRP A 155 -3.24 1.95 13.13
N LEU A 156 -4.54 1.95 12.78
CA LEU A 156 -5.05 1.16 11.64
C LEU A 156 -4.31 1.50 10.33
N ASP A 157 -3.95 2.76 10.16
CA ASP A 157 -3.16 3.27 9.04
C ASP A 157 -1.87 2.46 8.85
N GLY A 158 -1.17 2.16 9.96
CA GLY A 158 0.10 1.42 9.96
C GLY A 158 0.01 0.05 9.29
N LEU A 159 -1.17 -0.57 9.28
CA LEU A 159 -1.37 -1.89 8.67
C LEU A 159 -1.20 -1.79 7.15
N TYR A 160 -1.74 -0.76 6.51
CA TYR A 160 -1.51 -0.56 5.08
C TYR A 160 -0.11 -0.04 4.78
N MET A 161 0.48 0.72 5.71
CA MET A 161 1.81 1.27 5.48
C MET A 161 2.89 0.19 5.44
N ALA A 162 2.78 -0.85 6.26
CA ALA A 162 3.83 -1.85 6.41
C ALA A 162 3.45 -3.24 5.90
N GLU A 163 2.26 -3.75 6.22
CA GLU A 163 1.97 -5.19 6.04
C GLU A 163 1.92 -5.64 4.57
N PRO A 164 1.33 -4.89 3.62
CA PRO A 164 1.41 -5.27 2.20
C PRO A 164 2.84 -5.31 1.67
N PHE A 165 3.69 -4.36 2.06
CA PHE A 165 5.12 -4.39 1.70
C PHE A 165 5.81 -5.61 2.32
N TYR A 166 5.56 -5.86 3.60
CA TYR A 166 6.16 -6.97 4.32
C TYR A 166 5.76 -8.31 3.70
N ALA A 167 4.49 -8.47 3.32
CA ALA A 167 3.98 -9.67 2.67
C ALA A 167 4.55 -9.85 1.25
N GLU A 168 4.59 -8.78 0.43
CA GLU A 168 5.18 -8.81 -0.91
C GLU A 168 6.68 -9.16 -0.87
N TRP A 169 7.42 -8.59 0.09
CA TRP A 169 8.82 -8.92 0.32
C TRP A 169 8.96 -10.41 0.68
N SER A 170 8.18 -10.87 1.65
CA SER A 170 8.31 -12.20 2.23
C SER A 170 7.99 -13.29 1.22
N ASN A 171 6.92 -13.11 0.44
CA ASN A 171 6.56 -14.01 -0.66
C ASN A 171 7.67 -14.07 -1.71
N ARG A 172 8.24 -12.91 -2.08
CA ARG A 172 9.24 -12.82 -3.14
C ARG A 172 10.59 -13.41 -2.78
N PHE A 173 11.03 -13.23 -1.55
CA PHE A 173 12.35 -13.65 -1.07
C PHE A 173 12.30 -14.87 -0.15
N SER A 174 11.14 -15.55 -0.10
CA SER A 174 10.90 -16.78 0.67
C SER A 174 11.21 -16.64 2.17
N ASP A 175 10.76 -15.54 2.78
CA ASP A 175 10.80 -15.32 4.23
C ASP A 175 9.49 -15.83 4.86
N ASP A 176 9.33 -17.15 4.91
CA ASP A 176 8.09 -17.79 5.41
C ASP A 176 7.80 -17.48 6.89
N THR A 177 8.82 -17.03 7.64
CA THR A 177 8.70 -16.73 9.06
C THR A 177 7.90 -15.45 9.32
N ALA A 178 7.85 -14.54 8.34
CA ALA A 178 7.20 -13.24 8.44
C ALA A 178 5.66 -13.32 8.48
N PHE A 179 5.04 -14.26 7.78
CA PHE A 179 3.57 -14.31 7.63
C PHE A 179 2.82 -14.47 8.96
N ASN A 180 3.43 -15.17 9.92
CA ASN A 180 2.89 -15.26 11.27
C ASN A 180 2.90 -13.94 12.03
N ASP A 181 3.89 -13.09 11.75
CA ASP A 181 3.99 -11.75 12.33
C ASP A 181 3.05 -10.78 11.64
N ILE A 182 2.94 -10.84 10.31
CA ILE A 182 1.97 -10.06 9.55
C ILE A 182 0.55 -10.34 10.04
N ALA A 183 0.16 -11.63 10.14
CA ALA A 183 -1.15 -12.02 10.67
C ALA A 183 -1.37 -11.50 12.11
N ARG A 184 -0.32 -11.51 12.95
CA ARG A 184 -0.41 -10.97 14.32
C ARG A 184 -0.79 -9.49 14.32
N GLN A 185 -0.26 -8.68 13.42
CA GLN A 185 -0.59 -7.24 13.37
C GLN A 185 -2.09 -7.01 13.16
N PHE A 186 -2.71 -7.74 12.23
CA PHE A 186 -4.15 -7.65 11.98
C PHE A 186 -5.00 -8.16 13.14
N ILE A 187 -4.62 -9.30 13.73
CA ILE A 187 -5.32 -9.90 14.87
C ILE A 187 -5.30 -8.97 16.08
N LEU A 188 -4.14 -8.38 16.40
CA LEU A 188 -4.01 -7.45 17.52
C LEU A 188 -4.83 -6.19 17.29
N MET A 189 -4.82 -5.62 16.07
CA MET A 189 -5.66 -4.46 15.80
C MET A 189 -7.15 -4.78 15.88
N GLU A 190 -7.60 -5.93 15.38
CA GLU A 190 -8.99 -6.36 15.56
C GLU A 190 -9.33 -6.44 17.06
N GLN A 191 -8.52 -7.16 17.83
CA GLN A 191 -8.74 -7.37 19.26
C GLN A 191 -8.80 -6.04 20.04
N TYR A 192 -7.84 -5.14 19.78
CA TYR A 192 -7.69 -3.94 20.58
C TYR A 192 -8.53 -2.77 20.11
N SER A 193 -8.87 -2.67 18.83
CA SER A 193 -9.58 -1.50 18.30
C SER A 193 -11.06 -1.74 18.00
N ARG A 194 -11.56 -2.99 18.07
CA ARG A 194 -12.95 -3.26 17.73
C ARG A 194 -13.94 -2.69 18.73
N ASP A 195 -14.86 -1.88 18.20
CA ASP A 195 -16.08 -1.52 18.88
C ASP A 195 -17.09 -2.68 18.77
N ALA A 196 -17.40 -3.31 19.91
CA ALA A 196 -18.32 -4.43 19.97
C ALA A 196 -19.76 -4.06 19.57
N LYS A 197 -20.15 -2.77 19.66
CA LYS A 197 -21.50 -2.33 19.32
C LYS A 197 -21.71 -2.26 17.81
N THR A 198 -20.76 -1.70 17.08
CA THR A 198 -20.88 -1.45 15.64
C THR A 198 -20.14 -2.47 14.79
N GLY A 199 -19.16 -3.16 15.36
CA GLY A 199 -18.18 -3.93 14.61
C GLY A 199 -17.18 -3.07 13.83
N LEU A 200 -17.16 -1.75 13.99
CA LEU A 200 -16.12 -0.96 13.34
C LEU A 200 -14.85 -0.96 14.20
N LEU A 201 -13.71 -0.71 13.56
CA LEU A 201 -12.44 -0.55 14.25
C LEU A 201 -12.20 0.94 14.52
N LEU A 202 -11.83 1.25 15.76
CA LEU A 202 -11.43 2.58 16.19
C LEU A 202 -10.03 2.89 15.64
N HIS A 203 -9.77 4.16 15.36
CA HIS A 203 -8.58 4.58 14.60
C HIS A 203 -7.24 4.10 15.21
N GLY A 204 -7.06 4.25 16.51
CA GLY A 204 -5.83 3.90 17.21
C GLY A 204 -6.06 3.23 18.56
N PHE A 205 -5.00 2.57 19.03
CA PHE A 205 -4.87 1.93 20.33
C PHE A 205 -3.54 2.31 20.96
N ASP A 206 -3.55 2.75 22.21
CA ASP A 206 -2.38 3.06 23.01
C ASP A 206 -2.29 2.08 24.19
N GLU A 207 -1.29 1.20 24.18
CA GLU A 207 -1.07 0.21 25.24
C GLU A 207 -0.72 0.87 26.59
N SER A 208 -0.02 2.03 26.59
CA SER A 208 0.33 2.74 27.83
C SER A 208 -0.83 3.58 28.37
N ARG A 209 -1.79 3.94 27.50
CA ARG A 209 -2.96 4.79 27.79
C ARG A 209 -2.58 6.20 28.25
N GLU A 210 -1.36 6.61 27.98
CA GLU A 210 -0.83 7.92 28.36
C GLU A 210 -1.39 9.03 27.47
N GLN A 211 -1.72 8.72 26.21
CA GLN A 211 -2.27 9.70 25.30
C GLN A 211 -3.60 10.28 25.80
N GLN A 212 -3.82 11.56 25.52
CA GLN A 212 -5.05 12.26 25.93
C GLN A 212 -6.30 11.67 25.28
N TRP A 213 -6.17 11.21 24.03
CA TRP A 213 -7.27 10.58 23.29
C TRP A 213 -7.55 9.15 23.72
N ALA A 214 -6.62 8.50 24.44
CA ALA A 214 -6.74 7.11 24.80
C ALA A 214 -7.69 6.93 25.98
N ASP A 215 -8.71 6.09 25.79
CA ASP A 215 -9.57 5.65 26.87
C ASP A 215 -8.76 5.01 28.00
N LYS A 216 -8.99 5.43 29.25
CA LYS A 216 -8.12 5.05 30.37
C LYS A 216 -8.29 3.60 30.82
N THR A 217 -9.37 2.93 30.37
CA THR A 217 -9.62 1.51 30.66
C THR A 217 -9.15 0.60 29.54
N THR A 218 -9.30 1.02 28.29
CA THR A 218 -9.12 0.18 27.10
C THR A 218 -7.96 0.60 26.21
N GLY A 219 -7.46 1.83 26.33
CA GLY A 219 -6.42 2.39 25.45
C GLY A 219 -6.93 2.83 24.07
N ARG A 220 -8.22 2.68 23.79
CA ARG A 220 -8.81 2.93 22.46
C ARG A 220 -9.00 4.41 22.19
N SER A 221 -8.84 4.81 20.93
CA SER A 221 -9.28 6.11 20.44
C SER A 221 -10.81 6.23 20.40
N PRO A 222 -11.38 7.45 20.42
CA PRO A 222 -12.83 7.63 20.64
C PRO A 222 -13.69 7.41 19.38
N HIS A 223 -13.10 7.40 18.19
CA HIS A 223 -13.86 7.48 16.94
C HIS A 223 -13.38 6.50 15.88
N VAL A 224 -14.35 6.06 15.09
CA VAL A 224 -14.11 5.39 13.82
C VAL A 224 -13.80 6.46 12.79
N TRP A 225 -12.60 6.41 12.23
CA TRP A 225 -12.21 7.28 11.14
C TRP A 225 -12.28 6.53 9.81
N ALA A 226 -13.08 7.04 8.87
CA ALA A 226 -13.39 6.35 7.63
C ALA A 226 -12.14 5.93 6.83
N ARG A 227 -11.11 6.79 6.77
CA ARG A 227 -9.88 6.46 6.05
C ARG A 227 -9.07 5.36 6.74
N ALA A 228 -9.01 5.36 8.08
CA ALA A 228 -8.35 4.33 8.86
C ALA A 228 -8.96 2.93 8.59
N MET A 229 -10.29 2.85 8.56
CA MET A 229 -11.02 1.64 8.14
C MET A 229 -10.71 1.24 6.70
N GLY A 230 -10.61 2.21 5.79
CA GLY A 230 -10.22 1.98 4.40
C GLY A 230 -8.82 1.38 4.29
N TRP A 231 -7.85 1.90 5.04
CA TRP A 231 -6.49 1.34 5.09
C TRP A 231 -6.48 -0.10 5.60
N TYR A 232 -7.16 -0.38 6.70
CA TYR A 232 -7.26 -1.73 7.23
C TYR A 232 -7.88 -2.71 6.21
N GLY A 233 -8.97 -2.30 5.55
CA GLY A 233 -9.63 -3.12 4.54
C GLY A 233 -8.76 -3.39 3.31
N MET A 234 -8.09 -2.38 2.77
CA MET A 234 -7.17 -2.57 1.63
C MET A 234 -5.95 -3.40 2.01
N ALA A 235 -5.42 -3.22 3.22
CA ALA A 235 -4.29 -3.99 3.70
C ALA A 235 -4.63 -5.48 3.79
N LEU A 236 -5.82 -5.83 4.29
CA LEU A 236 -6.28 -7.22 4.32
C LEU A 236 -6.31 -7.86 2.94
N VAL A 237 -6.89 -7.16 1.95
CA VAL A 237 -6.98 -7.69 0.57
C VAL A 237 -5.59 -7.91 -0.01
N ASP A 238 -4.74 -6.88 0.02
CA ASP A 238 -3.40 -6.94 -0.58
C ASP A 238 -2.49 -7.98 0.09
N VAL A 239 -2.62 -8.16 1.41
CA VAL A 239 -1.81 -9.12 2.17
C VAL A 239 -2.26 -10.56 1.91
N LEU A 240 -3.57 -10.83 1.86
CA LEU A 240 -4.09 -12.18 1.65
C LEU A 240 -3.66 -12.77 0.29
N GLU A 241 -3.48 -11.94 -0.72
CA GLU A 241 -2.96 -12.38 -2.03
C GLU A 241 -1.51 -12.88 -1.98
N GLN A 242 -0.75 -12.51 -0.95
CA GLN A 242 0.65 -12.90 -0.78
C GLN A 242 0.84 -14.09 0.16
N PHE A 243 -0.20 -14.48 0.92
CA PHE A 243 -0.08 -15.53 1.92
C PHE A 243 0.07 -16.92 1.28
N PRO A 244 0.91 -17.81 1.85
CA PRO A 244 1.00 -19.19 1.41
C PRO A 244 -0.36 -19.90 1.50
N PRO A 245 -0.74 -20.70 0.49
CA PRO A 245 -1.96 -21.50 0.57
C PRO A 245 -1.98 -22.39 1.81
N GLY A 246 -3.07 -22.32 2.60
CA GLY A 246 -3.23 -23.11 3.81
C GLY A 246 -2.49 -22.58 5.05
N HIS A 247 -1.95 -21.35 5.01
CA HIS A 247 -1.48 -20.67 6.21
C HIS A 247 -2.60 -20.66 7.27
N PRO A 248 -2.32 -21.01 8.55
CA PRO A 248 -3.36 -21.30 9.55
C PRO A 248 -4.06 -20.06 10.13
N LYS A 249 -3.60 -18.86 9.78
CA LYS A 249 -4.15 -17.57 10.20
C LYS A 249 -4.47 -16.73 8.98
#